data_AF-A0A7Z8SAY7-F1
#
_entry.id   AF-A0A7Z8SAY7-F1
#
_cell.length_a   1.000
_cell.length_b   1.000
_cell.length_c   1.000
_cell.angle_alpha   90.00
_cell.angle_beta   90.00
_cell.angle_gamma   90.00
#
_symmetry.space_group_name_H-M   'P 1'
#
loop_
_entity.id
_entity.type
_entity.pdbx_description
1 polymer ?
#
loop_
_entity_poly.entity_id
_entity_poly.type
_entity_poly.pdbx_seq_one_letter_code
_entity_poly.pdbx_strand_id
1 'polypeptide(L)'
;MEIIKELGQRIRCIRKEKNLSQERLGELSSIHTNHVGAIERGEKNVTIESLIKLTNGLNITLEDLFKKIEFSTNKNPVHSTKNK
;
A
#
# COMPACT_ATOMS: atom_id res chain seq x y z
N MET A 1 -10.08 2.50 -10.45
CA MET A 1 -9.03 3.53 -10.54
C MET A 1 -7.68 2.84 -10.64
N GLU A 2 -6.81 3.28 -11.54
CA GLU A 2 -5.48 2.68 -11.77
C GLU A 2 -4.65 2.62 -10.48
N ILE A 3 -4.66 3.69 -9.68
CA ILE A 3 -3.92 3.79 -8.41
C ILE A 3 -4.29 2.73 -7.37
N ILE A 4 -5.57 2.34 -7.28
CA ILE A 4 -6.03 1.34 -6.31
C ILE A 4 -5.53 -0.06 -6.69
N LYS A 5 -5.44 -0.35 -7.99
CA LYS A 5 -4.85 -1.59 -8.49
C LYS A 5 -3.35 -1.63 -8.25
N GLU A 6 -2.65 -0.52 -8.51
CA GLU A 6 -1.20 -0.42 -8.26
C GLU A 6 -0.87 -0.63 -6.77
N LEU A 7 -1.61 0.04 -5.89
CA LEU A 7 -1.47 -0.12 -4.44
C LEU A 7 -1.73 -1.57 -4.00
N GLY A 8 -2.80 -2.19 -4.49
CA GLY A 8 -3.12 -3.59 -4.21
C GLY A 8 -2.02 -4.55 -4.67
N GLN A 9 -1.47 -4.33 -5.87
CA GLN A 9 -0.35 -5.11 -6.39
C GLN A 9 0.91 -4.93 -5.55
N ARG A 10 1.22 -3.70 -5.14
CA ARG A 10 2.37 -3.41 -4.28
C ARG A 10 2.28 -4.14 -2.94
N ILE A 11 1.11 -4.12 -2.29
CA ILE A 11 0.83 -4.87 -1.05
C ILE A 11 1.06 -6.36 -1.28
N ARG A 12 0.52 -6.91 -2.38
CA ARG A 12 0.69 -8.33 -2.74
C ARG A 12 2.16 -8.71 -2.95
N CYS A 13 2.93 -7.86 -3.62
CA CYS A 13 4.35 -8.10 -3.86
C CYS A 13 5.12 -8.17 -2.54
N ILE A 14 4.97 -7.17 -1.66
CA ILE A 14 5.65 -7.14 -0.36
C ILE A 14 5.24 -8.34 0.50
N ARG A 15 3.94 -8.71 0.49
CA ARG A 15 3.47 -9.90 1.21
C ARG A 15 4.17 -11.18 0.74
N LYS A 16 4.29 -11.35 -0.58
CA LYS A 16 4.98 -12.50 -1.18
C LYS A 16 6.47 -12.50 -0.90
N GLU A 17 7.13 -11.34 -0.94
CA GLU A 17 8.55 -11.19 -0.56
C GLU A 17 8.80 -11.65 0.89
N LYS A 18 7.79 -11.49 1.76
CA LYS A 18 7.81 -11.94 3.17
C LYS A 18 7.29 -13.36 3.37
N ASN A 19 7.00 -14.10 2.30
CA ASN A 19 6.47 -15.48 2.34
C ASN A 19 5.16 -15.63 3.13
N LEU A 20 4.32 -14.59 3.17
CA LEU A 20 3.05 -14.63 3.90
C LEU A 20 1.90 -15.05 2.99
N SER A 21 1.01 -15.92 3.48
CA SER A 21 -0.31 -16.13 2.85
C SER A 21 -1.23 -14.92 3.09
N GLN A 22 -2.31 -14.80 2.33
CA GLN A 22 -3.31 -13.74 2.59
C GLN A 22 -3.95 -13.91 3.98
N GLU A 23 -4.18 -15.16 4.39
CA GLU A 23 -4.68 -15.50 5.72
C GLU A 23 -3.72 -15.05 6.80
N ARG A 24 -2.42 -15.37 6.66
CA ARG A 24 -1.41 -14.96 7.63
C ARG A 24 -1.28 -13.43 7.71
N LEU A 25 -1.34 -12.73 6.58
CA LEU A 25 -1.36 -11.26 6.61
C LEU A 25 -2.62 -10.72 7.28
N GLY A 26 -3.77 -11.35 7.05
CA GLY A 26 -5.03 -11.00 7.68
C GLY A 26 -4.95 -11.08 9.21
N GLU A 27 -4.42 -12.19 9.74
CA GLU A 27 -4.14 -12.36 11.17
C GLU A 27 -3.24 -11.25 11.71
N LEU A 28 -2.08 -11.04 11.09
CA LEU A 28 -1.08 -10.05 11.52
C LEU A 28 -1.60 -8.61 11.46
N SER A 29 -2.53 -8.33 10.55
CA SER A 29 -3.11 -6.99 10.34
C SER A 29 -4.43 -6.79 11.07
N SER A 30 -4.98 -7.83 11.72
CA SER A 30 -6.37 -7.81 12.22
C SER A 30 -7.39 -7.44 11.14
N ILE A 31 -7.23 -8.01 9.93
CA ILE A 31 -8.10 -7.80 8.77
C ILE A 31 -8.56 -9.17 8.27
N HIS A 32 -9.85 -9.30 7.96
CA HIS A 32 -10.38 -10.54 7.42
C HIS A 32 -9.70 -10.91 6.08
N THR A 33 -9.34 -12.18 5.87
CA THR A 33 -8.63 -12.68 4.67
C THR A 33 -9.28 -12.24 3.36
N ASN A 34 -10.61 -12.29 3.28
CA ASN A 34 -11.34 -11.82 2.08
C ASN A 34 -11.12 -10.33 1.80
N HIS A 35 -10.99 -9.51 2.85
CA HIS A 35 -10.72 -8.09 2.71
C HIS A 35 -9.28 -7.85 2.25
N VAL A 36 -8.30 -8.59 2.78
CA VAL A 36 -6.91 -8.58 2.26
C VAL A 36 -6.91 -8.90 0.77
N GLY A 37 -7.60 -9.97 0.35
CA GLY A 37 -7.70 -10.35 -1.06
C GLY A 37 -8.36 -9.29 -1.93
N ALA A 38 -9.45 -8.67 -1.47
CA ALA A 38 -10.13 -7.59 -2.20
C ALA A 38 -9.24 -6.35 -2.36
N ILE A 39 -8.46 -6.00 -1.35
CA ILE A 39 -7.47 -4.91 -1.39
C ILE A 39 -6.38 -5.22 -2.42
N GLU A 40 -5.81 -6.44 -2.38
CA GLU A 40 -4.74 -6.82 -3.31
C GLU A 40 -5.17 -6.86 -4.78
N ARG A 41 -6.45 -7.14 -5.04
CA ARG A 41 -7.04 -7.10 -6.39
C ARG A 41 -7.51 -5.70 -6.79
N GLY A 42 -7.48 -4.73 -5.87
CA GLY A 42 -7.95 -3.37 -6.10
C GLY A 42 -9.46 -3.27 -6.35
N GLU A 43 -10.26 -4.18 -5.78
CA GLU A 43 -11.72 -4.24 -5.97
C GLU A 43 -12.47 -3.19 -5.15
N LYS A 44 -11.85 -2.69 -4.08
CA LYS A 44 -12.45 -1.71 -3.16
C LYS A 44 -11.45 -0.61 -2.84
N ASN A 45 -11.97 0.59 -2.55
CA ASN A 45 -11.18 1.64 -1.92
C ASN A 45 -10.76 1.19 -0.52
N VAL A 46 -9.50 1.42 -0.19
CA VAL A 46 -8.91 1.08 1.11
C VAL A 46 -8.83 2.33 1.98
N THR A 47 -9.18 2.22 3.25
CA THR A 47 -9.05 3.32 4.20
C THR A 47 -7.60 3.46 4.67
N ILE A 48 -7.19 4.65 5.10
CA ILE A 48 -5.87 4.86 5.71
C ILE A 48 -5.66 3.95 6.93
N GLU A 49 -6.69 3.75 7.75
CA GLU A 49 -6.62 2.82 8.89
C GLU A 49 -6.32 1.37 8.44
N SER A 50 -6.95 0.92 7.36
CA SER A 50 -6.68 -0.42 6.79
C SER A 50 -5.25 -0.49 6.24
N LEU A 51 -4.74 0.59 5.64
CA LEU A 51 -3.35 0.64 5.20
C LEU A 51 -2.38 0.56 6.37
N ILE A 52 -2.61 1.31 7.46
CA ILE A 52 -1.78 1.24 8.68
C ILE A 52 -1.76 -0.19 9.23
N LYS A 53 -2.93 -0.83 9.33
CA LYS A 53 -3.03 -2.23 9.77
C LYS A 53 -2.23 -3.17 8.87
N LEU A 54 -2.34 -3.04 7.56
CA LEU A 54 -1.59 -3.84 6.60
C LEU A 54 -0.09 -3.58 6.67
N THR A 55 0.36 -2.33 6.77
CA THR A 55 1.79 -2.01 6.87
C THR A 55 2.39 -2.53 8.17
N ASN A 56 1.63 -2.48 9.27
CA ASN A 56 2.01 -3.10 10.53
C ASN A 56 2.15 -4.63 10.39
N GLY A 57 1.15 -5.29 9.79
CA GLY A 57 1.19 -6.74 9.56
C GLY A 57 2.29 -7.17 8.57
N LEU A 58 2.64 -6.29 7.63
CA LEU A 58 3.78 -6.47 6.72
C LEU A 58 5.11 -6.05 7.36
N ASN A 59 5.14 -5.45 8.55
CA ASN A 59 6.34 -4.88 9.16
C ASN A 59 7.12 -3.96 8.21
N ILE A 60 6.43 -2.92 7.71
CA ILE A 60 6.96 -1.82 6.90
C ILE A 60 6.28 -0.51 7.30
N THR A 61 6.81 0.62 6.85
CA THR A 61 6.14 1.91 7.00
C THR A 61 5.15 2.19 5.85
N LEU A 62 4.28 3.18 6.02
CA LEU A 62 3.48 3.71 4.91
C LEU A 62 4.38 4.31 3.81
N GLU A 63 5.50 4.94 4.17
CA GLU A 63 6.46 5.47 3.20
C GLU A 63 7.01 4.36 2.30
N ASP A 64 7.43 3.22 2.88
CA ASP A 64 7.93 2.06 2.14
C ASP A 64 6.90 1.49 1.15
N LEU A 65 5.62 1.54 1.55
CA LEU A 65 4.51 1.12 0.71
C LEU A 65 4.42 2.01 -0.54
N PHE A 66 4.48 3.34 -0.36
CA PHE A 66 4.31 4.30 -1.45
C PHE A 66 5.58 4.61 -2.26
N LYS A 67 6.78 4.23 -1.78
CA LYS A 67 8.08 4.53 -2.43
C LYS A 67 8.19 4.13 -3.91
N LYS A 68 7.44 3.11 -4.34
CA LYS A 68 7.44 2.61 -5.74
C LYS A 68 6.14 2.86 -6.49
N ILE A 69 5.26 3.70 -5.93
CA ILE A 69 4.01 4.09 -6.57
C ILE A 69 4.26 5.45 -7.22
N GLU A 70 4.35 5.47 -8.55
CA GLU A 70 4.50 6.73 -9.27
C GLU A 70 3.17 7.49 -9.25
N PHE A 71 3.21 8.69 -8.69
CA PHE A 71 2.15 9.66 -8.90
C PHE A 71 2.53 10.47 -10.14
N SER A 72 1.79 10.30 -11.23
CA SER A 72 1.85 11.21 -12.38
C SER A 72 1.36 12.59 -11.93
N THR A 73 2.24 13.35 -11.28
CA THR A 73 2.04 14.77 -11.09
C THR A 73 2.18 15.40 -12.46
N ASN A 74 1.11 16.02 -12.96
CA ASN A 74 1.28 17.01 -14.02
C ASN A 74 2.23 18.08 -13.44
N LYS A 75 3.47 18.09 -13.93
CA LYS A 75 4.56 18.93 -13.46
C LYS A 75 4.15 20.40 -13.50
N ASN A 76 4.02 21.02 -12.34
CA ASN A 76 4.55 22.36 -12.13
C ASN A 76 5.54 22.26 -10.96
N PRO A 77 6.85 22.42 -11.19
CA PRO A 77 7.84 22.30 -10.14
C PRO A 77 7.77 23.54 -9.23
N VAL A 78 7.08 23.43 -8.10
CA VAL A 78 7.32 24.32 -6.96
C VAL A 78 8.57 23.82 -6.26
N HIS A 79 9.72 24.18 -6.83
CA HIS A 79 10.97 24.32 -6.09
C HIS A 79 11.62 25.64 -6.52
N SER A 80 11.03 26.75 -6.05
CA SER A 80 11.77 27.96 -5.79
C SER A 80 11.58 28.34 -4.33
N THR A 81 12.53 27.96 -3.49
CA THR A 81 13.22 28.90 -2.61
C THR A 81 14.45 28.20 -2.06
N LYS A 82 15.58 28.49 -2.70
CA LYS A 82 16.83 28.73 -1.97
C LYS A 82 16.53 29.75 -0.87
N ASN A 83 17.00 29.51 0.34
CA ASN A 83 17.41 30.51 1.33
C ASN A 83 18.35 29.75 2.27
N LYS A 84 19.65 29.81 1.97
CA LYS A 84 20.65 30.75 2.51
C LYS A 84 20.98 30.44 3.96
#